data_AF-A0A1B5L3P9-F1
#
_entry.id   AF-A0A1B5L3P9-F1
#
_cell.length_a   1.000
_cell.length_b   1.000
_cell.length_c   1.000
_cell.angle_alpha   90.00
_cell.angle_beta   90.00
_cell.angle_gamma   90.00
#
_symmetry.space_group_name_H-M   'P 1'
#
loop_
_entity.id
_entity.type
_entity.pdbx_description
1 polymer ?
#
loop_
_entity_poly.entity_id
_entity_poly.type
_entity_poly.pdbx_seq_one_letter_code
_entity_poly.pdbx_strand_id
1 'polypeptide(L)'
;MSNAANLACAPSRCKVLLTLRISIAYSALGTVRHGSFSAIHRGLRRSERAQFGEARNSAYKGHAGNPRSSIFDRTTKALAGATSPRQKQKLLKKLGHEASEAEADEDAGRQTRRKRFLDPGASFGKRSLVFQLKHGSLKDTAASLELQEPFLYGKSVVKAALNQGRRQIYKLYVYGGENRRDTKDDDAVIHLAKSRGVPVTIVPTEDQRLMDKMSMGRPHNGLVLETSPLCQLPVKSLGNLEESTSRLGFHVVLDHQTKEEKAVNGESTFFPKSNNSATSKPFVLLLHEILDPGNLGAMLRTASYMGVDAVGITNRNSSTLSPVVLKSAAGAAEEVAIFTVDSPVQFLEDSRAAGWKAYAAVAPPEKKLIKIHGEKFISAYDIEQARPLDQHPCVLVLGNEGYGLPRQVKMASDFELSVPKFSQGNSVDSLNVSVAAGLLCHTFVRSAAMPEKHDAFSHQVRSIMGRTSPATGGGETLF
;
A
#
# COMPACT_ATOMS: atom_id res chain seq x y z
N MET A 1 -53.37 49.98 27.12
CA MET A 1 -54.65 49.83 27.84
C MET A 1 -55.38 48.66 27.17
N SER A 2 -55.31 47.47 27.77
CA SER A 2 -56.44 46.73 28.41
C SER A 2 -57.51 46.27 27.39
N ASN A 3 -58.03 45.05 27.30
CA ASN A 3 -58.03 43.78 28.05
C ASN A 3 -58.62 42.73 27.04
N ALA A 4 -58.10 41.52 26.93
CA ALA A 4 -58.64 40.27 27.49
C ALA A 4 -60.17 39.99 27.28
N ALA A 5 -60.46 38.86 26.61
CA ALA A 5 -61.31 37.73 27.07
C ALA A 5 -62.35 37.18 26.05
N ASN A 6 -62.15 35.89 25.71
CA ASN A 6 -63.11 34.78 25.57
C ASN A 6 -64.55 35.02 25.06
N LEU A 7 -64.97 34.26 24.03
CA LEU A 7 -65.99 33.21 24.19
C LEU A 7 -66.04 32.24 22.99
N ALA A 8 -66.43 31.00 23.31
CA ALA A 8 -66.47 29.82 22.45
C ALA A 8 -67.76 29.72 21.59
N CYS A 9 -67.67 29.07 20.43
CA CYS A 9 -68.69 28.10 19.96
C CYS A 9 -68.20 27.33 18.70
N ALA A 10 -68.10 26.00 18.82
CA ALA A 10 -68.11 25.02 17.72
C ALA A 10 -69.56 24.44 17.62
N PRO A 11 -70.00 23.58 16.66
CA PRO A 11 -69.20 22.65 15.84
C PRO A 11 -69.71 22.33 14.40
N SER A 12 -68.92 21.60 13.61
CA SER A 12 -69.30 20.40 12.82
C SER A 12 -68.19 20.05 11.82
N ARG A 13 -67.47 18.93 11.99
CA ARG A 13 -67.69 17.57 11.44
C ARG A 13 -66.69 17.28 10.32
N CYS A 14 -65.68 16.46 10.63
CA CYS A 14 -65.45 15.15 9.99
C CYS A 14 -64.25 14.46 10.63
N LYS A 15 -64.54 13.36 11.35
CA LYS A 15 -63.60 12.40 11.93
C LYS A 15 -63.38 11.29 10.90
N VAL A 16 -62.13 10.86 10.71
CA VAL A 16 -61.83 9.45 10.39
C VAL A 16 -60.68 9.01 11.29
N LEU A 17 -60.99 8.00 12.09
CA LEU A 17 -60.15 7.31 13.07
C LEU A 17 -60.34 5.84 12.70
N LEU A 18 -59.28 5.05 12.50
CA LEU A 18 -59.40 3.60 12.64
C LEU A 18 -58.06 2.93 12.99
N THR A 19 -57.91 2.75 14.29
CA THR A 19 -57.43 1.59 15.06
C THR A 19 -56.75 0.41 14.35
N LEU A 20 -55.62 0.01 14.97
CA LEU A 20 -54.98 -1.30 14.97
C LEU A 20 -55.98 -2.48 15.11
N ARG A 21 -55.73 -3.54 14.34
CA ARG A 21 -56.00 -4.92 14.75
C ARG A 21 -54.88 -5.85 14.28
N ILE A 22 -54.32 -6.57 15.24
CA ILE A 22 -53.44 -7.73 15.12
C ILE A 22 -54.28 -8.91 14.62
N SER A 23 -53.79 -9.66 13.63
CA SER A 23 -54.09 -11.08 13.50
C SER A 23 -53.02 -11.80 12.68
N ILE A 24 -52.59 -12.93 13.23
CA ILE A 24 -51.50 -13.81 12.81
C ILE A 24 -52.02 -14.79 11.75
N ALA A 25 -51.26 -15.04 10.68
CA ALA A 25 -51.33 -16.29 9.92
C ALA A 25 -49.99 -16.61 9.26
N TYR A 26 -49.57 -17.87 9.48
CA TYR A 26 -48.32 -18.53 9.16
C TYR A 26 -48.10 -18.84 7.66
N SER A 27 -46.85 -19.24 7.34
CA SER A 27 -46.33 -20.01 6.18
C SER A 27 -45.49 -19.14 5.21
N ALA A 28 -44.24 -19.44 4.84
CA ALA A 28 -43.40 -20.61 5.00
C ALA A 28 -41.91 -20.20 5.10
N LEU A 29 -41.18 -20.85 6.00
CA LEU A 29 -39.75 -20.65 6.27
C LEU A 29 -38.89 -21.35 5.21
N GLY A 30 -38.21 -20.58 4.36
CA GLY A 30 -37.01 -21.02 3.63
C GLY A 30 -35.78 -20.79 4.52
N THR A 31 -35.15 -21.87 4.95
CA THR A 31 -34.01 -21.86 5.88
C THR A 31 -32.71 -21.43 5.19
N VAL A 32 -32.31 -20.17 5.35
CA VAL A 32 -30.92 -19.75 5.08
C VAL A 32 -30.08 -20.13 6.29
N ARG A 33 -29.26 -21.18 6.14
CA ARG A 33 -28.29 -21.62 7.16
C ARG A 33 -27.29 -20.51 7.43
N HIS A 34 -27.29 -19.96 8.63
CA HIS A 34 -26.15 -19.22 9.16
C HIS A 34 -25.02 -20.22 9.46
N GLY A 35 -23.92 -20.10 8.73
CA GLY A 35 -22.68 -20.81 9.03
C GLY A 35 -22.21 -20.45 10.44
N SER A 36 -22.11 -21.45 11.30
CA SER A 36 -21.64 -21.29 12.68
C SER A 36 -20.23 -20.71 12.73
N PHE A 37 -20.03 -19.67 13.54
CA PHE A 37 -18.75 -19.05 13.93
C PHE A 37 -17.77 -19.99 14.70
N SER A 38 -17.93 -21.31 14.60
CA SER A 38 -17.14 -22.30 15.36
C SER A 38 -15.79 -22.66 14.71
N ALA A 39 -15.56 -22.28 13.45
CA ALA A 39 -14.29 -22.56 12.75
C ALA A 39 -13.22 -21.46 12.92
N ILE A 40 -13.62 -20.20 13.14
CA ILE A 40 -12.68 -19.07 13.23
C ILE A 40 -12.11 -18.91 14.66
N HIS A 41 -12.86 -19.34 15.69
CA HIS A 41 -12.41 -19.25 17.08
C HIS A 41 -11.42 -20.36 17.51
N ARG A 42 -11.26 -21.43 16.71
CA ARG A 42 -10.23 -22.47 16.92
C ARG A 42 -8.89 -22.16 16.25
N GLY A 43 -8.90 -21.31 15.21
CA GLY A 43 -7.69 -20.87 14.50
C GLY A 43 -6.88 -19.86 15.32
N LEU A 44 -7.54 -18.86 15.91
CA LEU A 44 -6.86 -17.79 16.66
C LEU A 44 -6.14 -18.28 17.93
N ARG A 45 -6.67 -19.28 18.63
CA ARG A 45 -6.02 -19.82 19.85
C ARG A 45 -4.78 -20.67 19.60
N ARG A 46 -4.48 -21.04 18.35
CA ARG A 46 -3.25 -21.77 18.00
C ARG A 46 -2.14 -20.87 17.47
N SER A 47 -2.46 -19.69 16.93
CA SER A 47 -1.48 -18.72 16.44
C SER A 47 -0.86 -17.86 17.54
N GLU A 48 -1.64 -17.45 18.55
CA GLU A 48 -1.10 -16.65 19.68
C GLU A 48 -0.08 -17.43 20.53
N ARG A 49 -0.26 -18.75 20.68
CA ARG A 49 0.69 -19.63 21.40
C ARG A 49 2.02 -19.87 20.67
N ALA A 50 2.09 -19.56 19.38
CA ALA A 50 3.29 -19.76 18.58
C ALA A 50 4.12 -18.47 18.38
N GLN A 51 3.54 -17.30 18.66
CA GLN A 51 4.17 -16.00 18.41
C GLN A 51 4.71 -15.31 19.67
N PHE A 52 4.13 -15.53 20.86
CA PHE A 52 4.65 -14.97 22.10
C PHE A 52 5.04 -16.10 23.06
N GLY A 53 6.35 -16.26 23.26
CA GLY A 53 6.91 -17.18 24.24
C GLY A 53 6.68 -16.66 25.65
N GLU A 54 5.49 -16.86 26.21
CA GLU A 54 5.25 -16.63 27.63
C GLU A 54 5.66 -17.86 28.45
N ALA A 55 6.50 -17.61 29.45
CA ALA A 55 6.90 -18.56 30.48
C ALA A 55 5.66 -19.03 31.25
N ARG A 56 5.39 -20.34 31.22
CA ARG A 56 4.39 -20.94 32.10
C ARG A 56 4.92 -20.95 33.53
N ASN A 57 4.43 -20.02 34.34
CA ASN A 57 4.30 -20.20 35.78
C ASN A 57 3.33 -21.37 36.04
N SER A 58 3.84 -22.60 36.13
CA SER A 58 3.15 -23.65 36.86
C SER A 58 3.68 -23.66 38.28
N ALA A 59 2.80 -23.33 39.23
CA ALA A 59 3.05 -23.49 40.65
C ALA A 59 3.54 -24.91 40.94
N TYR A 60 4.84 -25.04 41.19
CA TYR A 60 5.45 -26.21 41.80
C TYR A 60 5.12 -26.14 43.30
N LYS A 61 4.02 -26.77 43.72
CA LYS A 61 3.95 -27.31 45.08
C LYS A 61 4.89 -28.51 45.12
N GLY A 62 5.99 -28.37 45.87
CA GLY A 62 6.96 -29.42 46.06
C GLY A 62 6.29 -30.68 46.62
N HIS A 63 6.56 -31.81 45.96
CA HIS A 63 6.57 -33.11 46.61
C HIS A 63 7.89 -33.78 46.23
N ALA A 64 8.69 -34.02 47.26
CA ALA A 64 9.95 -34.71 47.19
C ALA A 64 9.74 -36.19 46.81
N GLY A 65 10.68 -36.71 46.01
CA GLY A 65 11.01 -38.14 45.95
C GLY A 65 9.98 -39.10 45.34
N ASN A 66 10.14 -39.42 44.06
CA ASN A 66 9.92 -40.80 43.61
C ASN A 66 10.71 -41.08 42.32
N PRO A 67 11.49 -42.18 42.24
CA PRO A 67 12.24 -42.50 41.03
C PRO A 67 11.27 -42.83 39.89
N ARG A 68 11.56 -42.27 38.70
CA ARG A 68 10.78 -42.52 37.48
C ARG A 68 10.82 -44.02 37.16
N SER A 69 9.71 -44.73 37.39
CA SER A 69 9.56 -46.09 36.85
C SER A 69 9.57 -46.03 35.32
N SER A 70 10.44 -46.83 34.72
CA SER A 70 10.59 -46.95 33.28
C SER A 70 9.27 -47.38 32.64
N ILE A 71 9.04 -47.03 31.36
CA ILE A 71 7.85 -47.50 30.62
C ILE A 71 7.80 -49.03 30.64
N PHE A 72 8.98 -49.66 30.57
CA PHE A 72 9.21 -51.09 30.71
C PHE A 72 8.61 -51.64 32.02
N ASP A 73 8.87 -51.02 33.17
CA ASP A 73 8.32 -51.42 34.48
C ASP A 73 6.79 -51.31 34.57
N ARG A 74 6.19 -50.37 33.83
CA ARG A 74 4.73 -50.22 33.79
C ARG A 74 4.10 -51.29 32.92
N THR A 75 4.75 -51.65 31.82
CA THR A 75 4.29 -52.71 30.92
C THR A 75 4.46 -54.11 31.52
N THR A 76 5.51 -54.37 32.31
CA THR A 76 5.69 -55.62 33.05
C THR A 76 4.65 -55.77 34.17
N LYS A 77 4.37 -54.70 34.92
CA LYS A 77 3.26 -54.69 35.91
C LYS A 77 1.89 -54.88 35.26
N ALA A 78 1.65 -54.29 34.09
CA ALA A 78 0.40 -54.47 33.36
C ALA A 78 0.23 -55.90 32.79
N LEU A 79 1.34 -56.61 32.51
CA LEU A 79 1.32 -58.00 32.08
C LEU A 79 0.87 -58.94 33.20
N ALA A 80 1.29 -58.66 34.44
CA ALA A 80 0.90 -59.43 35.63
C ALA A 80 -0.62 -59.34 35.93
N GLY A 81 -1.26 -58.22 35.59
CA GLY A 81 -2.69 -57.98 35.80
C GLY A 81 -3.61 -58.34 34.62
N ALA A 82 -3.08 -58.86 33.51
CA ALA A 82 -3.89 -59.13 32.32
C ALA A 82 -4.65 -60.47 32.43
N THR A 83 -5.96 -60.46 32.25
CA THR A 83 -6.82 -61.66 32.32
C THR A 83 -7.09 -62.30 30.94
N SER A 84 -6.98 -61.53 29.85
CA SER A 84 -7.21 -62.02 28.48
C SER A 84 -5.90 -62.52 27.81
N PRO A 85 -5.91 -63.71 27.16
CA PRO A 85 -4.74 -64.24 26.45
C PRO A 85 -4.22 -63.30 25.36
N ARG A 86 -5.13 -62.64 24.65
CA ARG A 86 -4.82 -61.70 23.56
C ARG A 86 -4.16 -60.42 24.08
N GLN A 87 -4.51 -59.99 25.29
CA GLN A 87 -3.92 -58.83 25.94
C GLN A 87 -2.51 -59.14 26.46
N LYS A 88 -2.28 -60.33 27.03
CA LYS A 88 -0.94 -60.80 27.41
C LYS A 88 0.00 -60.86 26.22
N GLN A 89 -0.46 -61.42 25.10
CA GLN A 89 0.36 -61.53 23.88
C GLN A 89 0.73 -60.16 23.30
N LYS A 90 -0.18 -59.18 23.37
CA LYS A 90 0.08 -57.80 22.92
C LYS A 90 1.10 -57.07 23.81
N LEU A 91 1.06 -57.30 25.12
CA LEU A 91 2.01 -56.73 26.08
C LEU A 91 3.40 -57.39 25.97
N LEU A 92 3.47 -58.70 25.78
CA LEU A 92 4.72 -59.42 25.53
C LEU A 92 5.41 -58.96 24.23
N LYS A 93 4.64 -58.78 23.16
CA LYS A 93 5.18 -58.26 21.89
C LYS A 93 5.72 -56.83 22.03
N LYS A 94 5.12 -56.03 22.91
CA LYS A 94 5.55 -54.66 23.20
C LYS A 94 6.85 -54.63 24.01
N LEU A 95 6.99 -55.52 25.00
CA LEU A 95 8.24 -55.69 25.76
C LEU A 95 9.40 -56.17 24.88
N GLY A 96 9.13 -57.08 23.93
CA GLY A 96 10.15 -57.54 22.98
C GLY A 96 10.64 -56.45 22.03
N HIS A 97 9.75 -55.55 21.58
CA HIS A 97 10.13 -54.42 20.72
C HIS A 97 10.99 -53.39 21.47
N GLU A 98 10.62 -53.07 22.72
CA GLU A 98 11.37 -52.13 23.55
C GLU A 98 12.77 -52.67 23.92
N ALA A 99 12.89 -54.00 24.15
CA ALA A 99 14.19 -54.64 24.37
C ALA A 99 15.08 -54.57 23.11
N SER A 100 14.51 -54.81 21.92
CA SER A 100 15.27 -54.69 20.66
C SER A 100 15.64 -53.25 20.28
N GLU A 101 14.83 -52.25 20.68
CA GLU A 101 15.17 -50.83 20.49
C GLU A 101 16.27 -50.38 21.46
N ALA A 102 16.31 -50.92 22.68
CA ALA A 102 17.36 -50.63 23.66
C ALA A 102 18.72 -51.20 23.24
N GLU A 103 18.76 -52.42 22.69
CA GLU A 103 20.00 -53.02 22.17
C GLU A 103 20.49 -52.36 20.86
N ALA A 104 19.59 -51.79 20.05
CA ALA A 104 19.96 -51.09 18.81
C ALA A 104 20.50 -49.66 19.03
N ASP A 105 20.19 -49.03 20.17
CA ASP A 105 20.63 -47.66 20.50
C ASP A 105 22.07 -47.61 21.06
N GLU A 106 22.64 -48.72 21.54
CA GLU A 106 24.02 -48.76 22.06
C GLU A 106 25.10 -48.90 20.98
N ASP A 107 24.78 -49.45 19.79
CA ASP A 107 25.79 -49.85 18.79
C ASP A 107 25.84 -48.98 17.51
N ALA A 108 25.13 -47.84 17.47
CA ALA A 108 25.23 -46.91 16.34
C ALA A 108 25.13 -45.44 16.75
N GLY A 109 26.25 -44.71 16.67
CA GLY A 109 26.34 -43.25 16.79
C GLY A 109 25.58 -42.44 15.73
N ARG A 110 24.50 -42.97 15.14
CA ARG A 110 23.59 -42.26 14.24
C ARG A 110 22.66 -41.37 15.05
N GLN A 111 23.11 -40.16 15.33
CA GLN A 111 22.23 -39.11 15.82
C GLN A 111 21.00 -38.97 14.90
N THR A 112 19.81 -38.91 15.49
CA THR A 112 18.57 -38.69 14.75
C THR A 112 18.60 -37.33 14.04
N ARG A 113 17.90 -37.20 12.90
CA ARG A 113 17.85 -35.96 12.10
C ARG A 113 17.45 -34.73 12.94
N ARG A 114 16.59 -34.94 13.95
CA ARG A 114 16.17 -33.90 14.89
C ARG A 114 17.27 -33.51 15.87
N LYS A 115 18.05 -34.48 16.37
CA LYS A 115 19.19 -34.23 17.27
C LYS A 115 20.30 -33.46 16.52
N ARG A 116 20.59 -33.84 15.27
CA ARG A 116 21.51 -33.10 14.37
C ARG A 116 21.05 -31.67 14.07
N PHE A 117 19.75 -31.44 13.93
CA PHE A 117 19.21 -30.10 13.64
C PHE A 117 19.29 -29.15 14.84
N LEU A 118 19.29 -29.70 16.06
CA LEU A 118 19.32 -28.98 17.33
C LEU A 118 20.72 -28.90 17.94
N ASP A 119 21.72 -29.52 17.32
CA ASP A 119 23.09 -29.58 17.83
C ASP A 119 23.71 -28.16 17.87
N PRO A 120 24.14 -27.66 19.05
CA PRO A 120 24.74 -26.33 19.18
C PRO A 120 26.11 -26.19 18.49
N GLY A 121 26.80 -27.30 18.21
CA GLY A 121 28.12 -27.34 17.61
C GLY A 121 28.14 -27.51 16.09
N ALA A 122 26.99 -27.81 15.46
CA ALA A 122 26.91 -28.02 14.02
C ALA A 122 26.76 -26.70 13.26
N SER A 123 27.44 -26.57 12.11
CA SER A 123 27.30 -25.44 11.17
C SER A 123 25.97 -25.45 10.40
N PHE A 124 25.20 -26.53 10.51
CA PHE A 124 23.90 -26.76 9.88
C PHE A 124 22.77 -26.84 10.92
N GLY A 125 21.51 -26.75 10.49
CA GLY A 125 20.35 -26.75 11.40
C GLY A 125 20.03 -25.38 11.97
N LYS A 126 19.77 -25.25 13.27
CA LYS A 126 19.33 -23.98 13.89
C LYS A 126 20.37 -22.85 13.87
N ARG A 127 21.66 -23.16 13.77
CA ARG A 127 22.73 -22.16 13.60
C ARG A 127 23.09 -21.90 12.15
N SER A 128 22.51 -22.64 11.20
CA SER A 128 22.75 -22.36 9.79
C SER A 128 22.30 -20.95 9.45
N LEU A 129 23.10 -20.26 8.65
CA LEU A 129 22.80 -18.89 8.20
C LEU A 129 21.38 -18.79 7.62
N VAL A 130 21.01 -19.75 6.77
CA VAL A 130 19.68 -19.83 6.15
C VAL A 130 18.56 -19.95 7.20
N PHE A 131 18.74 -20.77 8.22
CA PHE A 131 17.75 -20.89 9.30
C PHE A 131 17.71 -19.63 10.17
N GLN A 132 18.86 -19.05 10.49
CA GLN A 132 18.94 -17.84 11.30
C GLN A 132 18.30 -16.63 10.62
N LEU A 133 18.48 -16.50 9.29
CA LEU A 133 17.85 -15.46 8.47
C LEU A 133 16.35 -15.66 8.31
N LYS A 134 15.85 -16.90 8.25
CA LYS A 134 14.40 -17.17 8.08
C LYS A 134 13.61 -17.22 9.39
N HIS A 135 14.22 -17.70 10.46
CA HIS A 135 13.53 -18.08 11.70
C HIS A 135 14.29 -17.74 12.99
N GLY A 136 15.54 -17.28 12.92
CA GLY A 136 16.37 -16.99 14.09
C GLY A 136 16.53 -15.50 14.36
N SER A 137 17.54 -15.16 15.17
CA SER A 137 17.86 -13.79 15.58
C SER A 137 18.27 -12.87 14.43
N LEU A 138 18.68 -13.45 13.29
CA LEU A 138 19.05 -12.69 12.10
C LEU A 138 17.85 -12.39 11.19
N LYS A 139 16.64 -12.83 11.55
CA LYS A 139 15.45 -12.60 10.75
C LYS A 139 15.09 -11.12 10.67
N ASP A 140 15.12 -10.42 11.80
CA ASP A 140 14.76 -9.01 11.86
C ASP A 140 15.85 -8.13 11.25
N THR A 141 17.12 -8.53 11.37
CA THR A 141 18.25 -7.88 10.67
C THR A 141 18.26 -8.16 9.17
N ALA A 142 17.84 -9.35 8.72
CA ALA A 142 17.63 -9.65 7.31
C ALA A 142 16.43 -8.92 6.73
N ALA A 143 15.36 -8.73 7.53
CA ALA A 143 14.22 -7.93 7.13
C ALA A 143 14.56 -6.43 7.07
N SER A 144 15.49 -5.95 7.91
CA SER A 144 16.01 -4.58 7.81
C SER A 144 17.05 -4.39 6.70
N LEU A 145 17.74 -5.46 6.30
CA LEU A 145 18.57 -5.50 5.09
C LEU A 145 17.64 -5.75 3.90
N GLU A 146 16.83 -4.75 3.56
CA GLU A 146 15.97 -4.78 2.39
C GLU A 146 16.84 -4.83 1.12
N LEU A 147 17.22 -6.03 0.72
CA LEU A 147 17.77 -6.28 -0.60
C LEU A 147 16.66 -5.91 -1.59
N GLN A 148 16.73 -4.70 -2.14
CA GLN A 148 15.86 -4.30 -3.24
C GLN A 148 16.00 -5.34 -4.34
N GLU A 149 14.88 -5.95 -4.70
CA GLU A 149 14.89 -7.00 -5.69
C GLU A 149 15.42 -6.43 -7.01
N PRO A 150 16.41 -7.08 -7.64
CA PRO A 150 17.05 -6.54 -8.82
C PRO A 150 16.16 -6.63 -10.07
N PHE A 151 14.94 -7.17 -9.95
CA PHE A 151 14.07 -7.45 -11.09
C PHE A 151 12.90 -6.46 -11.19
N LEU A 152 12.82 -5.81 -12.34
CA LEU A 152 11.65 -5.06 -12.78
C LEU A 152 10.86 -5.91 -13.76
N TYR A 153 9.53 -5.80 -13.72
CA TYR A 153 8.67 -6.56 -14.63
C TYR A 153 7.53 -5.72 -15.17
N GLY A 154 7.09 -6.07 -16.37
CA GLY A 154 6.01 -5.37 -17.07
C GLY A 154 6.50 -4.36 -18.09
N LYS A 155 5.82 -4.35 -19.25
CA LYS A 155 6.21 -3.57 -20.43
C LYS A 155 6.47 -2.08 -20.16
N SER A 156 5.53 -1.38 -19.54
CA SER A 156 5.65 0.06 -19.28
C SER A 156 6.83 0.41 -18.38
N VAL A 157 7.07 -0.40 -17.33
CA VAL A 157 8.17 -0.19 -16.39
C VAL A 157 9.51 -0.43 -17.07
N VAL A 158 9.63 -1.55 -17.79
CA VAL A 158 10.85 -1.91 -18.53
C VAL A 158 11.18 -0.84 -19.59
N LYS A 159 10.17 -0.39 -20.34
CA LYS A 159 10.34 0.68 -21.34
C LYS A 159 10.75 2.00 -20.70
N ALA A 160 10.13 2.40 -19.60
CA ALA A 160 10.46 3.64 -18.89
C ALA A 160 11.90 3.60 -18.34
N ALA A 161 12.31 2.49 -17.70
CA ALA A 161 13.66 2.31 -17.19
C ALA A 161 14.71 2.37 -18.32
N LEU A 162 14.42 1.69 -19.44
CA LEU A 162 15.25 1.74 -20.65
C LEU A 162 15.24 3.09 -21.36
N ASN A 163 14.27 3.97 -21.14
CA ASN A 163 14.26 5.32 -21.71
C ASN A 163 14.99 6.31 -20.82
N GLN A 164 14.77 6.27 -19.51
CA GLN A 164 15.32 7.26 -18.58
C GLN A 164 16.77 6.95 -18.20
N GLY A 165 17.16 5.67 -18.12
CA GLY A 165 18.55 5.30 -17.83
C GLY A 165 19.07 5.74 -16.45
N ARG A 166 18.16 5.95 -15.49
CA ARG A 166 18.49 6.41 -14.12
C ARG A 166 19.02 5.31 -13.19
N ARG A 167 19.12 4.09 -13.69
CA ARG A 167 19.62 2.91 -12.98
C ARG A 167 20.50 2.11 -13.93
N GLN A 168 21.43 1.36 -13.38
CA GLN A 168 22.23 0.44 -14.19
C GLN A 168 21.37 -0.73 -14.62
N ILE A 169 21.44 -1.08 -15.91
CA ILE A 169 20.65 -2.14 -16.51
C ILE A 169 21.59 -3.27 -16.89
N TYR A 170 21.40 -4.43 -16.27
CA TYR A 170 22.29 -5.57 -16.42
C TYR A 170 21.85 -6.50 -17.54
N LYS A 171 20.55 -6.81 -17.61
CA LYS A 171 20.04 -7.82 -18.54
C LYS A 171 18.54 -7.72 -18.78
N LEU A 172 18.10 -7.94 -20.02
CA LEU A 172 16.69 -8.04 -20.39
C LEU A 172 16.32 -9.49 -20.71
N TYR A 173 15.29 -10.01 -20.04
CA TYR A 173 14.68 -11.31 -20.30
C TYR A 173 13.36 -11.14 -21.02
N VAL A 174 13.20 -11.85 -22.14
CA VAL A 174 12.03 -11.76 -23.01
C VAL A 174 11.45 -13.15 -23.22
N TYR A 175 10.17 -13.35 -22.89
CA TYR A 175 9.49 -14.64 -23.00
C TYR A 175 9.32 -15.05 -24.47
N GLY A 176 9.96 -16.11 -24.94
CA GLY A 176 10.01 -16.54 -26.34
C GLY A 176 8.88 -17.45 -26.84
N GLY A 177 7.84 -17.71 -26.04
CA GLY A 177 6.77 -18.64 -26.43
C GLY A 177 5.81 -18.08 -27.49
N GLU A 178 5.16 -18.98 -28.23
CA GLU A 178 4.28 -18.70 -29.39
C GLU A 178 3.03 -17.87 -29.03
N ASN A 179 2.61 -17.84 -27.77
CA ASN A 179 1.43 -17.09 -27.28
C ASN A 179 1.63 -15.57 -27.17
N ARG A 180 2.64 -14.98 -27.84
CA ARG A 180 2.86 -13.52 -27.83
C ARG A 180 1.77 -12.80 -28.64
N ARG A 181 0.89 -12.06 -27.96
CA ARG A 181 -0.16 -11.25 -28.59
C ARG A 181 0.32 -9.88 -29.10
N ASP A 182 1.46 -9.38 -28.61
CA ASP A 182 1.90 -7.99 -28.81
C ASP A 182 3.37 -7.90 -29.26
N THR A 183 3.68 -8.36 -30.48
CA THR A 183 5.06 -8.41 -31.00
C THR A 183 5.65 -7.03 -31.27
N LYS A 184 4.88 -6.06 -31.79
CA LYS A 184 5.41 -4.75 -32.19
C LYS A 184 6.02 -3.94 -31.04
N ASP A 185 5.33 -3.87 -29.91
CA ASP A 185 5.81 -3.13 -28.73
C ASP A 185 7.00 -3.85 -28.08
N ASP A 186 6.99 -5.19 -28.09
CA ASP A 186 8.07 -6.00 -27.54
C ASP A 186 9.34 -5.84 -28.39
N ASP A 187 9.20 -5.83 -29.72
CA ASP A 187 10.30 -5.60 -30.67
C ASP A 187 10.91 -4.22 -30.48
N ALA A 188 10.09 -3.19 -30.24
CA ALA A 188 10.57 -1.84 -29.94
C ALA A 188 11.39 -1.81 -28.63
N VAL A 189 10.95 -2.52 -27.59
CA VAL A 189 11.69 -2.62 -26.32
C VAL A 189 12.99 -3.41 -26.50
N ILE A 190 12.98 -4.50 -27.27
CA ILE A 190 14.20 -5.27 -27.58
C ILE A 190 15.20 -4.41 -28.35
N HIS A 191 14.73 -3.65 -29.35
CA HIS A 191 15.58 -2.75 -30.12
C HIS A 191 16.17 -1.65 -29.23
N LEU A 192 15.38 -1.07 -28.33
CA LEU A 192 15.84 -0.07 -27.36
C LEU A 192 16.88 -0.65 -26.39
N ALA A 193 16.70 -1.89 -25.93
CA ALA A 193 17.68 -2.57 -25.09
C ALA A 193 18.99 -2.81 -25.83
N LYS A 194 18.93 -3.28 -27.08
CA LYS A 194 20.11 -3.48 -27.93
C LYS A 194 20.85 -2.17 -28.23
N SER A 195 20.12 -1.09 -28.51
CA SER A 195 20.76 0.23 -28.77
C SER A 195 21.45 0.81 -27.54
N ARG A 196 21.03 0.41 -26.33
CA ARG A 196 21.67 0.73 -25.04
C ARG A 196 22.80 -0.24 -24.66
N GLY A 197 23.09 -1.25 -25.50
CA GLY A 197 24.09 -2.28 -25.20
C GLY A 197 23.67 -3.27 -24.12
N VAL A 198 22.38 -3.36 -23.80
CA VAL A 198 21.87 -4.30 -22.78
C VAL A 198 21.77 -5.71 -23.37
N PRO A 199 22.37 -6.73 -22.74
CA PRO A 199 22.21 -8.12 -23.14
C PRO A 199 20.74 -8.56 -23.09
N VAL A 200 20.24 -9.10 -24.21
CA VAL A 200 18.87 -9.62 -24.32
C VAL A 200 18.90 -11.15 -24.35
N THR A 201 18.16 -11.80 -23.46
CA THR A 201 17.99 -13.26 -23.42
C THR A 201 16.54 -13.62 -23.71
N ILE A 202 16.34 -14.43 -24.74
CA ILE A 202 15.03 -14.99 -25.07
C ILE A 202 14.86 -16.26 -24.22
N VAL A 203 13.85 -16.26 -23.35
CA VAL A 203 13.55 -17.38 -22.45
C VAL A 203 12.60 -18.35 -23.17
N PRO A 204 12.96 -19.62 -23.38
CA PRO A 204 12.09 -20.59 -24.05
C PRO A 204 10.86 -20.91 -23.20
N THR A 205 9.82 -21.49 -23.83
CA THR A 205 8.55 -21.83 -23.17
C THR A 205 8.73 -22.73 -21.94
N GLU A 206 9.69 -23.65 -21.99
CA GLU A 206 10.02 -24.57 -20.89
C GLU A 206 10.51 -23.85 -19.61
N ASP A 207 11.15 -22.69 -19.78
CA ASP A 207 11.72 -21.90 -18.70
C ASP A 207 10.80 -20.74 -18.25
N GLN A 208 9.51 -20.76 -18.61
CA GLN A 208 8.55 -19.73 -18.18
C GLN A 208 8.54 -19.54 -16.65
N ARG A 209 8.68 -20.63 -15.90
CA ARG A 209 8.72 -20.63 -14.43
C ARG A 209 9.85 -19.75 -13.86
N LEU A 210 10.94 -19.57 -14.61
CA LEU A 210 12.03 -18.67 -14.22
C LEU A 210 11.54 -17.22 -14.17
N MET A 211 10.81 -16.78 -15.20
CA MET A 211 10.27 -15.43 -15.27
C MET A 211 9.17 -15.20 -14.24
N ASP A 212 8.30 -16.19 -14.01
CA ASP A 212 7.30 -16.14 -12.95
C ASP A 212 7.97 -15.99 -11.57
N LYS A 213 9.10 -16.67 -11.34
CA LYS A 213 9.85 -16.53 -10.10
C LYS A 213 10.49 -15.14 -9.96
N MET A 214 11.07 -14.61 -11.03
CA MET A 214 11.64 -13.25 -11.05
C MET A 214 10.58 -12.16 -10.84
N SER A 215 9.32 -12.42 -11.19
CA SER A 215 8.20 -11.50 -10.93
C SER A 215 7.39 -11.81 -9.67
N MET A 216 7.85 -12.75 -8.83
CA MET A 216 7.11 -13.22 -7.65
C MET A 216 5.68 -13.69 -7.95
N GLY A 217 5.49 -14.31 -9.13
CA GLY A 217 4.19 -14.77 -9.62
C GLY A 217 3.26 -13.65 -10.09
N ARG A 218 3.77 -12.41 -10.22
CA ARG A 218 3.00 -11.27 -10.75
C ARG A 218 3.07 -11.24 -12.28
N PRO A 219 2.07 -10.62 -12.95
CA PRO A 219 2.06 -10.51 -14.41
C PRO A 219 3.24 -9.69 -14.94
N HIS A 220 4.23 -10.38 -15.50
CA HIS A 220 5.41 -9.77 -16.13
C HIS A 220 5.16 -9.31 -17.57
N ASN A 221 4.07 -9.75 -18.20
CA ASN A 221 3.69 -9.40 -19.57
C ASN A 221 4.80 -9.72 -20.60
N GLY A 222 5.52 -10.82 -20.39
CA GLY A 222 6.58 -11.28 -21.28
C GLY A 222 7.95 -10.59 -21.13
N LEU A 223 8.10 -9.59 -20.26
CA LEU A 223 9.35 -8.84 -20.09
C LEU A 223 9.76 -8.74 -18.62
N VAL A 224 11.02 -9.07 -18.33
CA VAL A 224 11.67 -8.88 -17.02
C VAL A 224 13.03 -8.26 -17.24
N LEU A 225 13.37 -7.23 -16.47
CA LEU A 225 14.61 -6.49 -16.58
C LEU A 225 15.39 -6.59 -15.25
N GLU A 226 16.64 -7.00 -15.33
CA GLU A 226 17.57 -7.02 -14.20
C GLU A 226 18.31 -5.68 -14.13
N THR A 227 18.20 -4.98 -12.99
CA THR A 227 18.67 -3.61 -12.80
C THR A 227 19.18 -3.34 -11.39
N SER A 228 19.94 -2.26 -11.23
CA SER A 228 20.21 -1.70 -9.91
C SER A 228 18.95 -1.08 -9.28
N PRO A 229 18.95 -0.89 -7.95
CA PRO A 229 18.05 0.02 -7.24
C PRO A 229 17.83 1.35 -7.96
N LEU A 230 16.63 1.93 -7.78
CA LEU A 230 16.37 3.31 -8.19
C LEU A 230 17.02 4.26 -7.19
N CYS A 231 17.62 5.33 -7.70
CA CYS A 231 18.13 6.42 -6.85
C CYS A 231 17.02 6.99 -5.96
N GLN A 232 17.27 7.00 -4.67
CA GLN A 232 16.41 7.56 -3.62
C GLN A 232 17.29 8.44 -2.75
N LEU A 233 17.47 9.69 -3.16
CA LEU A 233 18.41 10.60 -2.54
C LEU A 233 17.91 11.00 -1.14
N PRO A 234 18.68 10.82 -0.06
CA PRO A 234 18.31 11.31 1.26
C PRO A 234 18.37 12.84 1.30
N VAL A 235 17.23 13.47 1.56
CA VAL A 235 17.09 14.92 1.58
C VAL A 235 16.61 15.37 2.95
N LYS A 236 17.40 16.26 3.55
CA LYS A 236 17.08 16.90 4.82
C LYS A 236 16.07 18.03 4.64
N SER A 237 16.23 18.86 3.61
CA SER A 237 15.32 19.96 3.30
C SER A 237 15.42 20.43 1.85
N LEU A 238 14.39 21.14 1.39
CA LEU A 238 14.40 21.84 0.11
C LEU A 238 15.09 23.20 0.29
N GLY A 239 15.94 23.54 -0.66
CA GLY A 239 16.72 24.77 -0.68
C GLY A 239 16.15 25.84 -1.59
N ASN A 240 16.99 26.83 -1.86
CA ASN A 240 16.64 28.01 -2.67
C ASN A 240 16.31 27.61 -4.11
N LEU A 241 15.42 28.40 -4.72
CA LEU A 241 15.11 28.30 -6.14
C LEU A 241 16.22 28.93 -6.98
N GLU A 242 16.47 28.33 -8.14
CA GLU A 242 17.27 28.95 -9.21
C GLU A 242 16.32 29.27 -10.36
N GLU A 243 16.21 30.57 -10.70
CA GLU A 243 15.25 31.08 -11.68
C GLU A 243 15.95 31.74 -12.89
N SER A 244 17.21 31.36 -13.11
CA SER A 244 17.97 31.80 -14.28
C SER A 244 17.27 31.33 -15.56
N THR A 245 17.25 32.15 -16.61
CA THR A 245 16.58 31.84 -17.90
C THR A 245 17.03 30.50 -18.51
N SER A 246 18.25 30.05 -18.22
CA SER A 246 18.82 28.77 -18.67
C SER A 246 18.74 27.64 -17.64
N ARG A 247 18.36 27.92 -16.39
CA ARG A 247 18.46 26.97 -15.28
C ARG A 247 17.35 27.23 -14.25
N LEU A 248 16.16 26.72 -14.57
CA LEU A 248 15.00 26.72 -13.68
C LEU A 248 14.99 25.44 -12.85
N GLY A 249 14.94 25.57 -11.53
CA GLY A 249 14.92 24.43 -10.64
C GLY A 249 15.06 24.81 -9.17
N PHE A 250 15.40 23.83 -8.36
CA PHE A 250 15.60 24.03 -6.92
C PHE A 250 16.79 23.23 -6.41
N HIS A 251 17.43 23.77 -5.38
CA HIS A 251 18.48 23.09 -4.65
C HIS A 251 17.88 22.25 -3.52
N VAL A 252 18.61 21.22 -3.07
CA VAL A 252 18.27 20.42 -1.89
C VAL A 252 19.47 20.32 -0.96
N VAL A 253 19.18 20.20 0.33
CA VAL A 253 20.19 19.88 1.35
C VAL A 253 20.15 18.37 1.58
N LEU A 254 21.26 17.71 1.28
CA LEU A 254 21.37 16.26 1.43
C LEU A 254 21.48 15.87 2.91
N ASP A 255 20.88 14.73 3.25
CA ASP A 255 21.13 14.06 4.51
C ASP A 255 22.35 13.12 4.40
N HIS A 256 22.74 12.49 5.51
CA HIS A 256 23.84 11.53 5.54
C HIS A 256 23.61 10.38 4.54
N GLN A 257 24.61 10.12 3.70
CA GLN A 257 24.66 8.99 2.79
C GLN A 257 25.90 8.15 3.06
N THR A 258 25.73 6.83 3.11
CA THR A 258 26.81 5.84 3.09
C THR A 258 27.57 5.89 1.76
N LYS A 259 28.74 5.25 1.69
CA LYS A 259 29.54 5.21 0.45
C LYS A 259 28.79 4.48 -0.67
N GLU A 260 28.07 3.43 -0.30
CA GLU A 260 27.25 2.62 -1.19
C GLU A 260 26.05 3.42 -1.72
N GLU A 261 25.36 4.17 -0.86
CA GLU A 261 24.26 5.05 -1.27
C GLU A 261 24.75 6.18 -2.19
N LYS A 262 25.90 6.79 -1.89
CA LYS A 262 26.50 7.82 -2.77
C LYS A 262 26.82 7.28 -4.16
N ALA A 263 27.27 6.03 -4.26
CA ALA A 263 27.54 5.39 -5.55
C ALA A 263 26.27 5.16 -6.39
N VAL A 264 25.11 4.97 -5.74
CA VAL A 264 23.81 4.78 -6.40
C VAL A 264 23.12 6.11 -6.68
N ASN A 265 23.00 6.97 -5.67
CA ASN A 265 22.21 8.21 -5.72
C ASN A 265 22.98 9.39 -6.34
N GLY A 266 24.31 9.36 -6.26
CA GLY A 266 25.16 10.51 -6.56
C GLY A 266 25.11 11.60 -5.48
N GLU A 267 25.68 12.75 -5.81
CA GLU A 267 25.79 13.92 -4.92
C GLU A 267 25.19 15.19 -5.55
N SER A 268 24.33 15.04 -6.57
CA SER A 268 23.68 16.19 -7.20
C SER A 268 22.70 16.85 -6.23
N THR A 269 22.91 18.14 -5.97
CA THR A 269 22.05 18.95 -5.10
C THR A 269 21.02 19.76 -5.87
N PHE A 270 21.10 19.80 -7.20
CA PHE A 270 20.20 20.60 -8.04
C PHE A 270 19.24 19.71 -8.81
N PHE A 271 17.96 20.04 -8.74
CA PHE A 271 16.89 19.39 -9.49
C PHE A 271 16.27 20.38 -10.49
N PRO A 272 16.35 20.09 -11.80
CA PRO A 272 15.70 20.93 -12.79
C PRO A 272 14.19 20.83 -12.67
N LYS A 273 13.50 21.95 -12.85
CA LYS A 273 12.05 21.98 -13.00
C LYS A 273 11.67 21.33 -14.34
N SER A 274 10.56 20.61 -14.38
CA SER A 274 10.07 20.05 -15.64
C SER A 274 9.66 21.17 -16.61
N ASN A 275 10.30 21.22 -17.79
CA ASN A 275 10.05 22.22 -18.84
C ASN A 275 8.60 22.17 -19.39
N ASN A 276 7.90 21.06 -19.20
CA ASN A 276 6.51 20.87 -19.62
C ASN A 276 5.48 21.17 -18.52
N SER A 277 5.90 21.63 -17.35
CA SER A 277 4.98 21.95 -16.26
C SER A 277 4.28 23.29 -16.52
N ALA A 278 2.95 23.28 -16.45
CA ALA A 278 2.08 24.44 -16.64
C ALA A 278 2.24 25.53 -15.56
N THR A 279 3.04 25.28 -14.53
CA THR A 279 3.25 26.18 -13.38
C THR A 279 4.59 26.90 -13.48
N SER A 280 4.73 28.07 -12.84
CA SER A 280 6.00 28.81 -12.86
C SER A 280 6.97 28.38 -11.74
N LYS A 281 6.46 28.05 -10.55
CA LYS A 281 7.28 27.58 -9.42
C LYS A 281 7.25 26.06 -9.27
N PRO A 282 8.29 25.46 -8.65
CA PRO A 282 8.33 24.02 -8.39
C PRO A 282 7.22 23.52 -7.47
N PHE A 283 6.76 22.30 -7.74
CA PHE A 283 5.77 21.59 -6.94
C PHE A 283 6.30 20.24 -6.47
N VAL A 284 6.28 20.02 -5.16
CA VAL A 284 6.78 18.81 -4.52
C VAL A 284 5.68 18.13 -3.71
N LEU A 285 5.63 16.79 -3.77
CA LEU A 285 4.78 16.00 -2.88
C LEU A 285 5.61 15.42 -1.76
N LEU A 286 5.09 15.46 -0.53
CA LEU A 286 5.65 14.74 0.62
C LEU A 286 4.66 13.65 1.05
N LEU A 287 5.04 12.40 0.84
CA LEU A 287 4.26 11.21 1.18
C LEU A 287 4.72 10.69 2.55
N HIS A 288 3.89 10.94 3.56
CA HIS A 288 4.17 10.62 4.96
C HIS A 288 3.50 9.30 5.37
N GLU A 289 4.33 8.30 5.63
CA GLU A 289 3.93 6.98 6.17
C GLU A 289 2.88 6.27 5.32
N ILE A 290 3.05 6.28 3.99
CA ILE A 290 2.17 5.57 3.05
C ILE A 290 2.53 4.08 3.07
N LEU A 291 1.62 3.23 3.56
CA LEU A 291 1.93 1.82 3.80
C LEU A 291 1.62 0.92 2.60
N ASP A 292 0.57 1.22 1.84
CA ASP A 292 0.15 0.36 0.74
C ASP A 292 1.00 0.62 -0.53
N PRO A 293 1.70 -0.40 -1.07
CA PRO A 293 2.49 -0.24 -2.28
C PRO A 293 1.64 0.11 -3.51
N GLY A 294 0.36 -0.31 -3.52
CA GLY A 294 -0.59 0.05 -4.57
C GLY A 294 -0.83 1.56 -4.61
N ASN A 295 -1.22 2.13 -3.48
CA ASN A 295 -1.44 3.56 -3.29
C ASN A 295 -0.18 4.38 -3.57
N LEU A 296 0.99 3.96 -3.06
CA LEU A 296 2.25 4.66 -3.31
C LEU A 296 2.55 4.74 -4.82
N GLY A 297 2.45 3.61 -5.53
CA GLY A 297 2.67 3.60 -6.97
C GLY A 297 1.64 4.43 -7.75
N ALA A 298 0.37 4.41 -7.34
CA ALA A 298 -0.67 5.24 -7.95
C ALA A 298 -0.41 6.75 -7.74
N MET A 299 0.11 7.15 -6.58
CA MET A 299 0.51 8.53 -6.31
C MET A 299 1.74 8.95 -7.10
N LEU A 300 2.77 8.11 -7.24
CA LEU A 300 3.92 8.39 -8.11
C LEU A 300 3.48 8.58 -9.57
N ARG A 301 2.56 7.75 -10.05
CA ARG A 301 1.96 7.89 -11.38
C ARG A 301 1.20 9.21 -11.54
N THR A 302 0.42 9.56 -10.53
CA THR A 302 -0.33 10.82 -10.49
C THR A 302 0.60 12.02 -10.48
N ALA A 303 1.66 11.98 -9.68
CA ALA A 303 2.67 13.02 -9.57
C ALA A 303 3.35 13.29 -10.92
N SER A 304 3.85 12.22 -11.57
CA SER A 304 4.47 12.32 -12.90
C SER A 304 3.49 12.87 -13.94
N TYR A 305 2.25 12.38 -13.95
CA TYR A 305 1.24 12.81 -14.91
C TYR A 305 0.81 14.27 -14.72
N MET A 306 0.75 14.73 -13.47
CA MET A 306 0.38 16.12 -13.14
C MET A 306 1.55 17.10 -13.23
N GLY A 307 2.76 16.64 -13.54
CA GLY A 307 3.95 17.50 -13.65
C GLY A 307 4.51 17.96 -12.30
N VAL A 308 4.35 17.15 -11.26
CA VAL A 308 5.07 17.33 -9.98
C VAL A 308 6.56 17.15 -10.23
N ASP A 309 7.39 18.06 -9.71
CA ASP A 309 8.83 18.06 -9.98
C ASP A 309 9.58 17.00 -9.16
N ALA A 310 9.16 16.76 -7.91
CA ALA A 310 9.73 15.71 -7.08
C ALA A 310 8.76 15.15 -6.03
N VAL A 311 9.01 13.91 -5.61
CA VAL A 311 8.27 13.22 -4.56
C VAL A 311 9.20 12.81 -3.44
N GLY A 312 8.95 13.34 -2.25
CA GLY A 312 9.56 12.91 -1.00
C GLY A 312 8.75 11.77 -0.37
N ILE A 313 9.45 10.72 0.07
CA ILE A 313 8.85 9.60 0.79
C ILE A 313 9.53 9.50 2.15
N THR A 314 8.77 9.38 3.24
CA THR A 314 9.39 9.19 4.55
C THR A 314 10.11 7.86 4.66
N ASN A 315 11.30 7.86 5.25
CA ASN A 315 12.13 6.65 5.35
C ASN A 315 11.53 5.61 6.32
N ARG A 316 10.79 6.07 7.33
CA ARG A 316 10.18 5.23 8.36
C ARG A 316 8.71 4.97 8.03
N ASN A 317 8.23 3.77 8.39
CA ASN A 317 6.83 3.37 8.31
C ASN A 317 6.17 3.66 6.95
N SER A 318 6.93 3.58 5.86
CA SER A 318 6.46 3.77 4.50
C SER A 318 6.79 2.55 3.65
N SER A 319 6.01 2.32 2.61
CA SER A 319 6.27 1.29 1.62
C SER A 319 7.56 1.62 0.86
N THR A 320 8.42 0.63 0.70
CA THR A 320 9.64 0.75 -0.10
C THR A 320 9.30 0.78 -1.58
N LEU A 321 10.22 1.27 -2.42
CA LEU A 321 10.10 1.19 -3.89
C LEU A 321 10.29 -0.24 -4.42
N SER A 322 9.47 -1.17 -3.94
CA SER A 322 9.41 -2.56 -4.37
C SER A 322 8.96 -2.67 -5.84
N PRO A 323 9.23 -3.81 -6.51
CA PRO A 323 8.71 -4.06 -7.86
C PRO A 323 7.19 -3.92 -7.99
N VAL A 324 6.44 -4.12 -6.89
CA VAL A 324 4.98 -3.90 -6.85
C VAL A 324 4.64 -2.42 -6.98
N VAL A 325 5.35 -1.54 -6.26
CA VAL A 325 5.19 -0.07 -6.37
C VAL A 325 5.53 0.39 -7.78
N LEU A 326 6.67 -0.06 -8.31
CA LEU A 326 7.14 0.31 -9.66
C LEU A 326 6.16 -0.14 -10.75
N LYS A 327 5.58 -1.35 -10.58
CA LYS A 327 4.52 -1.85 -11.45
C LYS A 327 3.24 -1.02 -11.36
N SER A 328 2.80 -0.66 -10.16
CA SER A 328 1.63 0.21 -9.94
C SER A 328 1.82 1.61 -10.53
N ALA A 329 3.05 2.15 -10.42
CA ALA A 329 3.44 3.43 -11.01
C ALA A 329 3.48 3.44 -12.54
N ALA A 330 3.43 2.28 -13.19
CA ALA A 330 3.44 2.12 -14.66
C ALA A 330 4.62 2.82 -15.36
N GLY A 331 5.79 2.90 -14.70
CA GLY A 331 7.00 3.53 -15.23
C GLY A 331 7.22 4.97 -14.75
N ALA A 332 6.23 5.61 -14.14
CA ALA A 332 6.34 7.00 -13.65
C ALA A 332 7.44 7.20 -12.60
N ALA A 333 7.75 6.18 -11.81
CA ALA A 333 8.84 6.23 -10.83
C ALA A 333 10.22 6.49 -11.49
N GLU A 334 10.41 6.09 -12.75
CA GLU A 334 11.64 6.38 -13.50
C GLU A 334 11.71 7.83 -13.97
N GLU A 335 10.57 8.52 -14.07
CA GLU A 335 10.47 9.87 -14.66
C GLU A 335 10.54 10.96 -13.59
N VAL A 336 9.86 10.75 -12.46
CA VAL A 336 9.81 11.72 -11.36
C VAL A 336 11.04 11.60 -10.45
N ALA A 337 11.57 12.73 -9.96
CA ALA A 337 12.61 12.71 -8.94
C ALA A 337 12.03 12.18 -7.62
N ILE A 338 12.72 11.23 -6.98
CA ILE A 338 12.29 10.64 -5.71
C ILE A 338 13.41 10.82 -4.69
N PHE A 339 13.04 11.31 -3.51
CA PHE A 339 13.96 11.46 -2.38
C PHE A 339 13.36 10.85 -1.11
N THR A 340 14.24 10.48 -0.18
CA THR A 340 13.85 9.98 1.14
C THR A 340 13.99 11.07 2.18
N VAL A 341 13.05 11.11 3.13
CA VAL A 341 13.00 12.11 4.22
C VAL A 341 12.97 11.38 5.55
N ASP A 342 13.97 11.59 6.42
CA ASP A 342 13.97 10.96 7.76
C ASP A 342 13.07 11.74 8.74
N SER A 343 13.21 13.07 8.78
CA SER A 343 12.44 13.94 9.67
C SER A 343 11.51 14.88 8.87
N PRO A 344 10.22 14.54 8.72
CA PRO A 344 9.28 15.36 7.94
C PRO A 344 9.04 16.73 8.56
N VAL A 345 9.09 16.85 9.90
CA VAL A 345 8.92 18.14 10.59
C VAL A 345 10.08 19.08 10.28
N GLN A 346 11.31 18.61 10.46
CA GLN A 346 12.51 19.38 10.16
C GLN A 346 12.58 19.72 8.67
N PHE A 347 12.25 18.77 7.80
CA PHE A 347 12.17 19.00 6.37
C PHE A 347 11.24 20.16 6.03
N LEU A 348 10.03 20.23 6.60
CA LEU A 348 9.08 21.31 6.34
C LEU A 348 9.54 22.65 6.93
N GLU A 349 10.09 22.66 8.14
CA GLU A 349 10.58 23.87 8.81
C GLU A 349 11.77 24.50 8.09
N ASP A 350 12.77 23.69 7.73
CA ASP A 350 13.96 24.14 7.00
C ASP A 350 13.59 24.56 5.56
N SER A 351 12.67 23.84 4.90
CA SER A 351 12.19 24.22 3.55
C SER A 351 11.40 25.53 3.57
N ARG A 352 10.63 25.81 4.64
CA ARG A 352 9.95 27.09 4.81
C ARG A 352 10.94 28.24 4.86
N ALA A 353 12.09 28.06 5.51
CA ALA A 353 13.14 29.08 5.57
C ALA A 353 13.71 29.43 4.17
N ALA A 354 13.65 28.48 3.22
CA ALA A 354 14.01 28.67 1.82
C ALA A 354 12.85 29.19 0.94
N GLY A 355 11.70 29.55 1.52
CA GLY A 355 10.56 30.16 0.82
C GLY A 355 9.47 29.17 0.36
N TRP A 356 9.58 27.89 0.71
CA TRP A 356 8.55 26.90 0.39
C TRP A 356 7.30 27.06 1.26
N LYS A 357 6.13 26.86 0.65
CA LYS A 357 4.84 26.83 1.35
C LYS A 357 4.31 25.40 1.45
N ALA A 358 4.05 24.96 2.66
CA ALA A 358 3.60 23.61 2.97
C ALA A 358 2.07 23.55 3.16
N TYR A 359 1.43 22.63 2.46
CA TYR A 359 -0.01 22.39 2.50
C TYR A 359 -0.27 20.97 2.98
N ALA A 360 -0.92 20.82 4.14
CA ALA A 360 -1.26 19.53 4.72
C ALA A 360 -2.64 19.05 4.26
N ALA A 361 -2.69 17.88 3.62
CA ALA A 361 -3.96 17.22 3.30
C ALA A 361 -4.57 16.63 4.57
N VAL A 362 -5.72 17.18 4.97
CA VAL A 362 -6.46 16.77 6.16
C VAL A 362 -7.90 16.41 5.78
N ALA A 363 -8.55 15.61 6.63
CA ALA A 363 -9.98 15.37 6.49
C ALA A 363 -10.77 16.69 6.67
N PRO A 364 -11.92 16.86 5.99
CA PRO A 364 -12.73 18.07 6.15
C PRO A 364 -13.08 18.29 7.63
N PRO A 365 -12.68 19.43 8.22
CA PRO A 365 -12.97 19.70 9.63
C PRO A 365 -14.49 19.83 9.84
N GLU A 366 -14.95 19.41 11.02
CA GLU A 366 -16.35 19.62 11.39
C GLU A 366 -16.67 21.12 11.41
N LYS A 367 -17.91 21.49 11.04
CA LYS A 367 -18.37 22.89 10.98
C LYS A 367 -18.13 23.69 12.26
N LYS A 368 -18.00 23.02 13.42
CA LYS A 368 -17.69 23.63 14.72
C LYS A 368 -16.22 24.00 14.87
N LEU A 369 -15.30 23.21 14.30
CA LEU A 369 -13.85 23.42 14.37
C LEU A 369 -13.37 24.54 13.43
N ILE A 370 -14.05 24.71 12.28
CA ILE A 370 -13.78 25.82 11.34
C ILE A 370 -13.95 27.19 12.02
N LYS A 371 -14.86 27.31 12.99
CA LYS A 371 -15.10 28.57 13.72
C LYS A 371 -14.04 28.91 14.77
N ILE A 372 -13.21 27.94 15.18
CA ILE A 372 -12.23 28.10 16.27
C ILE A 372 -10.79 28.19 15.73
N HIS A 373 -10.51 27.54 14.59
CA HIS A 373 -9.17 27.45 13.98
C HIS A 373 -9.15 27.83 12.48
N GLY A 374 -10.13 28.63 12.03
CA GLY A 374 -10.43 28.84 10.60
C GLY A 374 -9.36 29.55 9.76
N GLU A 375 -8.34 30.16 10.36
CA GLU A 375 -7.32 30.92 9.59
C GLU A 375 -6.34 30.02 8.83
N LYS A 376 -6.10 28.79 9.32
CA LYS A 376 -5.16 27.85 8.70
C LYS A 376 -5.76 27.02 7.57
N PHE A 377 -7.08 26.83 7.60
CA PHE A 377 -7.78 25.98 6.66
C PHE A 377 -8.08 26.77 5.38
N ILE A 378 -7.67 26.23 4.24
CA ILE A 378 -7.93 26.80 2.92
C ILE A 378 -8.74 25.83 2.07
N SER A 379 -9.76 26.33 1.38
CA SER A 379 -10.57 25.47 0.52
C SER A 379 -9.83 25.16 -0.78
N ALA A 380 -10.14 23.99 -1.37
CA ALA A 380 -9.59 23.63 -2.68
C ALA A 380 -9.95 24.64 -3.78
N TYR A 381 -11.09 25.33 -3.63
CA TYR A 381 -11.53 26.40 -4.54
C TYR A 381 -10.64 27.64 -4.43
N ASP A 382 -10.27 28.03 -3.20
CA ASP A 382 -9.40 29.18 -2.98
C ASP A 382 -8.00 28.93 -3.53
N ILE A 383 -7.49 27.69 -3.42
CA ILE A 383 -6.22 27.28 -4.04
C ILE A 383 -6.27 27.41 -5.56
N GLU A 384 -7.36 26.94 -6.17
CA GLU A 384 -7.56 27.01 -7.63
C GLU A 384 -7.58 28.48 -8.11
N GLN A 385 -8.17 29.40 -7.34
CA GLN A 385 -8.20 30.82 -7.66
C GLN A 385 -6.87 31.54 -7.38
N ALA A 386 -6.27 31.29 -6.23
CA ALA A 386 -5.06 31.99 -5.78
C ALA A 386 -3.81 31.59 -6.57
N ARG A 387 -3.81 30.38 -7.15
CA ARG A 387 -2.71 29.82 -7.95
C ARG A 387 -1.36 29.95 -7.22
N PRO A 388 -1.20 29.31 -6.06
CA PRO A 388 -0.02 29.47 -5.21
C PRO A 388 1.30 29.13 -5.94
N LEU A 389 1.26 28.19 -6.88
CA LEU A 389 2.42 27.80 -7.69
C LEU A 389 2.88 28.85 -8.71
N ASP A 390 2.17 29.98 -8.82
CA ASP A 390 2.65 31.14 -9.58
C ASP A 390 3.45 32.13 -8.73
N GLN A 391 3.36 32.02 -7.41
CA GLN A 391 3.93 32.98 -6.47
C GLN A 391 5.11 32.36 -5.70
N HIS A 392 4.94 31.13 -5.22
CA HIS A 392 5.92 30.49 -4.35
C HIS A 392 5.99 28.97 -4.61
N PRO A 393 7.14 28.32 -4.35
CA PRO A 393 7.25 26.88 -4.46
C PRO A 393 6.42 26.22 -3.36
N CYS A 394 5.75 25.11 -3.69
CA CYS A 394 4.80 24.47 -2.79
C CYS A 394 5.16 23.02 -2.49
N VAL A 395 4.91 22.60 -1.25
CA VAL A 395 4.95 21.22 -0.81
C VAL A 395 3.54 20.78 -0.42
N LEU A 396 2.99 19.76 -1.09
CA LEU A 396 1.73 19.13 -0.67
C LEU A 396 2.05 17.86 0.14
N VAL A 397 1.61 17.84 1.39
CA VAL A 397 1.84 16.74 2.34
C VAL A 397 0.62 15.85 2.40
N LEU A 398 0.81 14.56 2.12
CA LEU A 398 -0.22 13.52 2.19
C LEU A 398 0.16 12.51 3.29
N GLY A 399 -0.81 12.12 4.11
CA GLY A 399 -0.57 11.26 5.27
C GLY A 399 -1.00 9.81 5.07
N ASN A 400 -0.74 9.02 6.11
CA ASN A 400 -1.12 7.62 6.21
C ASN A 400 -2.62 7.38 5.95
N GLU A 401 -2.96 6.25 5.34
CA GLU A 401 -4.33 5.92 4.97
C GLU A 401 -5.28 5.73 6.15
N GLY A 402 -4.77 5.31 7.30
CA GLY A 402 -5.55 5.01 8.50
C GLY A 402 -5.73 6.24 9.40
N TYR A 403 -4.62 6.82 9.86
CA TYR A 403 -4.65 7.93 10.83
C TYR A 403 -4.35 9.30 10.24
N GLY A 404 -4.03 9.39 8.95
CA GLY A 404 -3.69 10.66 8.30
C GLY A 404 -2.37 11.25 8.77
N LEU A 405 -2.29 12.58 8.83
CA LEU A 405 -1.08 13.29 9.25
C LEU A 405 -1.02 13.45 10.78
N PRO A 406 0.15 13.18 11.40
CA PRO A 406 0.34 13.43 12.83
C PRO A 406 0.27 14.94 13.11
N ARG A 407 -0.07 15.28 14.36
CA ARG A 407 -0.26 16.67 14.79
C ARG A 407 0.97 17.54 14.54
N GLN A 408 2.18 17.00 14.75
CA GLN A 408 3.43 17.75 14.56
C GLN A 408 3.62 18.17 13.10
N VAL A 409 3.37 17.26 12.15
CA VAL A 409 3.47 17.57 10.70
C VAL A 409 2.41 18.59 10.28
N LYS A 410 1.18 18.47 10.81
CA LYS A 410 0.12 19.48 10.58
C LYS A 410 0.51 20.84 11.14
N MET A 411 1.08 20.90 12.33
CA MET A 411 1.57 22.16 12.93
C MET A 411 2.73 22.76 12.14
N ALA A 412 3.64 21.93 11.65
CA ALA A 412 4.78 22.33 10.82
C ALA A 412 4.39 22.69 9.38
N SER A 413 3.15 22.49 8.95
CA SER A 413 2.63 22.95 7.65
C SER A 413 2.07 24.37 7.75
N ASP A 414 2.06 25.14 6.65
CA ASP A 414 1.53 26.51 6.65
C ASP A 414 0.01 26.52 6.55
N PHE A 415 -0.56 25.67 5.70
CA PHE A 415 -1.99 25.59 5.45
C PHE A 415 -2.51 24.16 5.58
N GLU A 416 -3.79 24.03 5.85
CA GLU A 416 -4.51 22.75 5.84
C GLU A 416 -5.55 22.76 4.73
N LEU A 417 -5.59 21.71 3.91
CA LEU A 417 -6.54 21.59 2.81
C LEU A 417 -7.28 20.24 2.87
N SER A 418 -8.51 20.23 2.35
CA SER A 418 -9.31 19.00 2.28
C SER A 418 -10.07 18.90 0.97
N VAL A 419 -10.38 17.66 0.56
CA VAL A 419 -11.28 17.42 -0.58
C VAL A 419 -12.73 17.64 -0.12
N PRO A 420 -13.53 18.45 -0.82
CA PRO A 420 -14.91 18.73 -0.43
C PRO A 420 -15.78 17.47 -0.46
N LYS A 421 -16.58 17.28 0.59
CA LYS A 421 -17.58 16.20 0.68
C LYS A 421 -18.93 16.70 0.17
N PHE A 422 -19.40 16.14 -0.94
CA PHE A 422 -20.65 16.58 -1.60
C PHE A 422 -21.92 15.89 -1.06
N SER A 423 -21.81 14.70 -0.48
CA SER A 423 -22.96 13.95 0.07
C SER A 423 -22.94 13.95 1.60
N GLN A 424 -24.08 14.32 2.20
CA GLN A 424 -24.30 14.20 3.65
C GLN A 424 -25.04 12.90 3.95
N GLY A 425 -24.62 12.17 4.99
CA GLY A 425 -25.29 10.95 5.47
C GLY A 425 -24.67 9.62 5.05
N ASN A 426 -23.59 9.62 4.24
CA ASN A 426 -22.87 8.40 3.91
C ASN A 426 -21.91 7.98 5.03
N SER A 427 -21.78 6.67 5.25
CA SER A 427 -20.86 6.04 6.22
C SER A 427 -19.38 6.12 5.83
N VAL A 428 -19.07 6.66 4.64
CA VAL A 428 -17.70 6.82 4.16
C VAL A 428 -17.18 8.18 4.64
N ASP A 429 -16.16 8.12 5.47
CA ASP A 429 -15.60 9.29 6.14
C ASP A 429 -14.43 9.93 5.38
N SER A 430 -13.74 9.16 4.53
CA SER A 430 -12.57 9.62 3.76
C SER A 430 -12.49 8.95 2.38
N LEU A 431 -11.74 9.58 1.48
CA LEU A 431 -11.35 9.00 0.19
C LEU A 431 -10.05 8.21 0.35
N ASN A 432 -9.79 7.28 -0.58
CA ASN A 432 -8.47 6.67 -0.71
C ASN A 432 -7.40 7.76 -0.93
N VAL A 433 -6.25 7.62 -0.27
CA VAL A 433 -5.16 8.61 -0.32
C VAL A 433 -4.69 8.92 -1.75
N SER A 434 -4.64 7.93 -2.63
CA SER A 434 -4.22 8.12 -4.03
C SER A 434 -5.24 8.93 -4.84
N VAL A 435 -6.54 8.75 -4.56
CA VAL A 435 -7.62 9.53 -5.19
C VAL A 435 -7.61 10.95 -4.66
N ALA A 436 -7.44 11.14 -3.34
CA ALA A 436 -7.31 12.45 -2.74
C ALA A 436 -6.08 13.19 -3.29
N ALA A 437 -4.93 12.52 -3.41
CA ALA A 437 -3.72 13.08 -4.01
C ALA A 437 -3.99 13.58 -5.43
N GLY A 438 -4.69 12.82 -6.26
CA GLY A 438 -5.05 13.25 -7.62
C GLY A 438 -5.93 14.51 -7.65
N LEU A 439 -6.97 14.56 -6.82
CA LEU A 439 -7.87 15.72 -6.74
C LEU A 439 -7.14 16.97 -6.25
N LEU A 440 -6.29 16.83 -5.23
CA LEU A 440 -5.52 17.94 -4.67
C LEU A 440 -4.41 18.39 -5.63
N CYS A 441 -3.65 17.48 -6.25
CA CYS A 441 -2.65 17.85 -7.25
C CYS A 441 -3.31 18.62 -8.41
N HIS A 442 -4.47 18.15 -8.87
CA HIS A 442 -5.22 18.83 -9.92
C HIS A 442 -5.62 20.27 -9.51
N THR A 443 -6.02 20.52 -8.26
CA THR A 443 -6.37 21.89 -7.81
C THR A 443 -5.18 22.85 -7.83
N PHE A 444 -3.95 22.34 -7.65
CA PHE A 444 -2.73 23.14 -7.73
C PHE A 444 -2.30 23.43 -9.17
N VAL A 445 -2.44 22.45 -10.07
CA VAL A 445 -1.94 22.53 -11.46
C VAL A 445 -2.95 23.15 -12.42
N ARG A 446 -4.25 23.08 -12.10
CA ARG A 446 -5.32 23.59 -12.95
C ARG A 446 -5.18 25.10 -13.16
N SER A 447 -4.93 25.49 -14.41
CA SER A 447 -5.08 26.88 -14.83
C SER A 447 -6.57 27.21 -14.85
N ALA A 448 -6.97 28.34 -14.25
CA ALA A 448 -8.23 28.99 -14.62
C ALA A 448 -8.26 29.05 -16.14
N ALA A 449 -9.28 28.41 -16.72
CA ALA A 449 -9.50 28.15 -18.13
C ALA A 449 -8.53 28.89 -19.09
N MET A 450 -7.76 28.13 -19.87
CA MET A 450 -7.61 28.52 -21.28
C MET A 450 -9.02 28.92 -21.73
N PRO A 451 -9.27 30.12 -22.29
CA PRO A 451 -10.55 30.35 -22.94
C PRO A 451 -10.65 29.22 -23.97
N GLU A 452 -11.48 28.23 -23.66
CA GLU A 452 -11.79 27.21 -24.63
C GLU A 452 -12.23 27.98 -25.86
N LYS A 453 -11.67 27.65 -27.02
CA LYS A 453 -12.27 28.01 -28.30
C LYS A 453 -13.62 27.28 -28.37
N HIS A 454 -14.59 27.74 -27.58
CA HIS A 454 -15.94 27.19 -27.43
C HIS A 454 -16.93 27.89 -28.37
N ASP A 455 -16.44 28.39 -29.51
CA ASP A 455 -17.28 29.02 -30.54
C ASP A 455 -17.64 28.08 -31.70
N ALA A 456 -17.20 26.81 -31.68
CA ALA A 456 -17.57 25.85 -32.73
C ALA A 456 -18.56 24.75 -32.29
N PHE A 457 -18.55 24.34 -31.02
CA PHE A 457 -19.35 23.18 -30.57
C PHE A 457 -20.70 23.55 -29.93
N SER A 458 -20.84 24.77 -29.41
CA SER A 458 -22.04 25.27 -28.76
C SER A 458 -23.20 25.54 -29.74
N HIS A 459 -22.91 25.89 -31.00
CA HIS A 459 -23.92 26.04 -32.05
C HIS A 459 -24.52 24.70 -32.50
N GLN A 460 -23.74 23.62 -32.48
CA GLN A 460 -24.20 22.32 -32.97
C GLN A 460 -25.07 21.59 -31.93
N VAL A 461 -24.76 21.72 -30.64
CA VAL A 461 -25.56 21.11 -29.55
C VAL A 461 -26.90 21.82 -29.35
N ARG A 462 -26.96 23.15 -29.50
CA ARG A 462 -28.24 23.90 -29.48
C ARG A 462 -29.13 23.59 -30.68
N SER A 463 -28.57 23.31 -31.86
CA SER A 463 -29.34 22.88 -33.03
C SER A 463 -29.94 21.47 -32.87
N ILE A 464 -29.32 20.59 -32.08
CA ILE A 464 -29.80 19.22 -31.87
C ILE A 464 -30.86 19.17 -30.75
N MET A 465 -30.73 19.98 -29.70
CA MET A 465 -31.70 20.02 -28.59
C MET A 465 -32.87 21.00 -28.80
N GLY A 466 -32.86 21.81 -29.87
CA GLY A 466 -33.92 22.78 -30.18
C GLY A 466 -35.04 22.27 -31.11
N ARG A 467 -35.00 21.02 -31.58
CA ARG A 467 -36.06 20.43 -32.44
C ARG A 467 -36.94 19.43 -31.70
N THR A 468 -37.56 19.87 -30.62
CA THR A 468 -38.77 19.21 -30.08
C THR A 468 -39.74 20.30 -29.62
N SER A 469 -40.45 20.91 -30.56
CA SER A 469 -41.67 21.67 -30.25
C SER A 469 -42.84 20.70 -30.03
N PRO A 470 -43.76 21.01 -29.11
CA PRO A 470 -44.95 20.18 -28.88
C PRO A 470 -45.96 20.43 -30.00
N ALA A 471 -46.42 19.36 -30.65
CA ALA A 471 -47.53 19.44 -31.59
C ALA A 471 -48.84 19.60 -30.80
N THR A 472 -49.39 20.81 -30.83
CA THR A 472 -50.78 21.10 -30.48
C THR A 472 -51.72 20.59 -31.58
N GLY A 473 -52.94 20.26 -31.16
CA GLY A 473 -53.96 19.55 -31.94
C GLY A 473 -54.36 20.17 -33.28
N GLY A 474 -54.86 19.27 -34.13
CA GLY A 474 -55.47 19.56 -35.41
C GLY A 474 -55.90 18.24 -36.05
N GLY A 475 -57.01 17.68 -35.55
CA GLY A 475 -57.69 16.60 -36.25
C GLY A 475 -58.53 17.20 -37.36
N GLU A 476 -58.31 16.79 -38.61
CA GLU A 476 -59.29 16.84 -39.69
C GLU A 476 -58.83 15.93 -40.86
N THR A 477 -59.64 14.89 -41.09
CA THR A 477 -60.12 14.35 -42.38
C THR A 477 -59.18 13.82 -43.49
N LEU A 478 -59.45 12.53 -43.81
CA LEU A 478 -59.63 11.92 -45.15
C LEU A 478 -58.43 11.90 -46.11
N PHE A 479 -57.76 10.74 -46.23
CA PHE A 479 -58.03 9.68 -47.22
C PHE A 479 -57.15 8.46 -46.96
#